data_AF-K0F7B8-F1
#
_entry.id   AF-K0F7B8-F1
#
_cell.length_a   1.000
_cell.length_b   1.000
_cell.length_c   1.000
_cell.angle_alpha   90.00
_cell.angle_beta   90.00
_cell.angle_gamma   90.00
#
_symmetry.space_group_name_H-M   'P 1'
#
loop_
_entity.id
_entity.type
_entity.pdbx_description
1 polymer ?
#
loop_
_entity_poly.entity_id
_entity_poly.type
_entity_poly.pdbx_seq_one_letter_code
_entity_poly.pdbx_strand_id
1 'polypeptide(L)'
;MKVKPDEPHDRVWIDKQTPGVYRTLVKVANEVRAAATAVGLDRKLVELINMRVSQLNGCAVCLDVHQRAALAAGNTAQELAVLPAWDRTDLYSPLERAVLRLAEVTTTLPDEDTVDRAYATAREVLTDDQLSVVIWTATTIGAFNRVSILSKHPVRASKEKSTMTTATPEAKVVRNDEKHRYEVTYGGELAGFAEYEERGDETVFTHTEIDGAFSGKGLGSVLAKHAIEDTVERKRTIRPLCPFIKAYLDKHPQYDAHVVGKGITQ
;
A
#
# COMPACT_ATOMS: atom_id res chain seq x y z
N MET A 1 -10.63 4.92 20.38
CA MET A 1 -9.96 4.11 21.43
C MET A 1 -8.58 3.74 20.89
N LYS A 2 -7.48 4.20 21.52
CA LYS A 2 -6.13 3.75 21.14
C LYS A 2 -5.95 2.34 21.72
N VAL A 3 -5.84 1.32 20.87
CA VAL A 3 -5.52 -0.05 21.31
C VAL A 3 -4.13 -0.01 21.93
N LYS A 4 -4.02 -0.28 23.23
CA LYS A 4 -2.74 -0.40 23.93
C LYS A 4 -2.08 -1.72 23.51
N PRO A 5 -0.76 -1.78 23.33
CA PRO A 5 -0.07 -2.97 22.82
C PRO A 5 -0.32 -4.26 23.61
N ASP A 6 -0.60 -4.16 24.91
CA ASP A 6 -0.66 -5.32 25.83
C ASP A 6 -2.06 -5.58 26.43
N GLU A 7 -3.12 -4.94 25.92
CA GLU A 7 -4.48 -5.27 26.35
C GLU A 7 -4.98 -6.49 25.54
N PRO A 8 -5.56 -7.53 26.18
CA PRO A 8 -6.01 -8.71 25.46
C PRO A 8 -7.03 -8.33 24.38
N HIS A 9 -6.68 -8.60 23.12
CA HIS A 9 -7.58 -8.39 22.00
C HIS A 9 -8.64 -9.51 21.98
N ASP A 10 -9.91 -9.17 21.79
CA ASP A 10 -11.03 -10.14 21.84
C ASP A 10 -11.17 -11.00 20.56
N ARG A 11 -10.36 -10.70 19.52
CA ARG A 11 -10.27 -11.46 18.27
C ARG A 11 -8.85 -11.88 17.94
N VAL A 12 -8.74 -13.00 17.24
CA VAL A 12 -7.50 -13.43 16.59
C VAL A 12 -7.18 -12.46 15.46
N TRP A 13 -5.99 -11.86 15.46
CA TRP A 13 -5.51 -11.04 14.35
C TRP A 13 -4.93 -11.95 13.27
N ILE A 14 -5.78 -12.45 12.37
CA ILE A 14 -5.43 -13.53 11.43
C ILE A 14 -4.14 -13.21 10.65
N ASP A 15 -3.91 -11.93 10.32
CA ASP A 15 -2.68 -11.46 9.67
C ASP A 15 -1.40 -11.62 10.51
N LYS A 16 -1.50 -11.57 11.85
CA LYS A 16 -0.38 -11.78 12.79
C LYS A 16 -0.20 -13.23 13.20
N GLN A 17 -1.29 -13.98 13.31
CA GLN A 17 -1.24 -15.39 13.68
C GLN A 17 -0.73 -16.27 12.54
N THR A 18 -1.07 -15.95 11.28
CA THR A 18 -0.58 -16.66 10.08
C THR A 18 0.05 -15.69 9.07
N PRO A 19 1.16 -15.01 9.42
CA PRO A 19 1.70 -13.91 8.64
C PRO A 19 2.23 -14.33 7.27
N GLY A 20 2.64 -15.59 7.10
CA GLY A 20 3.00 -16.14 5.79
C GLY A 20 1.83 -16.14 4.80
N VAL A 21 0.63 -16.50 5.26
CA VAL A 21 -0.59 -16.50 4.44
C VAL A 21 -0.97 -15.08 4.06
N TYR A 22 -0.95 -14.16 5.03
CA TYR A 22 -1.24 -12.75 4.78
C TYR A 22 -0.26 -12.12 3.79
N ARG A 23 1.06 -12.34 3.93
CA ARG A 23 2.05 -11.85 2.96
C ARG A 23 1.82 -12.40 1.56
N THR A 24 1.38 -13.66 1.43
CA THR A 24 1.02 -14.22 0.13
C THR A 24 -0.23 -13.56 -0.44
N LEU A 25 -1.25 -13.27 0.37
CA LEU A 25 -2.42 -12.51 -0.06
C LEU A 25 -2.05 -11.09 -0.53
N VAL A 26 -1.10 -10.43 0.13
CA VAL A 26 -0.54 -9.15 -0.34
C VAL A 26 0.14 -9.30 -1.71
N LYS A 27 0.85 -10.40 -1.96
CA LYS A 27 1.42 -10.68 -3.29
C LYS A 27 0.33 -10.84 -4.35
N VAL A 28 -0.79 -11.50 -4.03
CA VAL A 28 -1.95 -11.58 -4.94
C VAL A 28 -2.45 -10.18 -5.29
N ALA A 29 -2.61 -9.28 -4.32
CA ALA A 29 -3.03 -7.91 -4.59
C ALA A 29 -2.06 -7.14 -5.49
N ASN A 30 -0.75 -7.37 -5.35
CA ASN A 30 0.25 -6.77 -6.22
C ASN A 30 0.14 -7.32 -7.66
N GLU A 31 -0.09 -8.62 -7.80
CA GLU A 31 -0.26 -9.24 -9.12
C GLU A 31 -1.53 -8.76 -9.82
N VAL A 32 -2.65 -8.65 -9.09
CA VAL A 32 -3.90 -8.10 -9.63
C VAL A 32 -3.71 -6.65 -10.08
N ARG A 33 -2.94 -5.85 -9.35
CA ARG A 33 -2.61 -4.46 -9.75
C ARG A 33 -1.75 -4.42 -11.01
N ALA A 34 -0.78 -5.32 -11.14
CA ALA A 34 0.04 -5.44 -12.35
C ALA A 34 -0.82 -5.86 -13.55
N ALA A 35 -1.70 -6.85 -13.37
CA ALA A 35 -2.65 -7.30 -14.37
C ALA A 35 -3.60 -6.18 -14.81
N ALA A 36 -4.17 -5.41 -13.86
CA ALA A 36 -4.99 -4.24 -14.17
C ALA A 36 -4.28 -3.21 -15.05
N THR A 37 -3.02 -2.91 -14.72
CA THR A 37 -2.19 -2.02 -15.53
C THR A 37 -1.97 -2.58 -16.93
N ALA A 38 -1.71 -3.88 -17.05
CA ALA A 38 -1.47 -4.54 -18.34
C ALA A 38 -2.69 -4.54 -19.27
N VAL A 39 -3.91 -4.60 -18.71
CA VAL A 39 -5.17 -4.62 -19.47
C VAL A 39 -5.82 -3.22 -19.59
N GLY A 40 -5.11 -2.16 -19.19
CA GLY A 40 -5.57 -0.77 -19.30
C GLY A 40 -6.69 -0.40 -18.33
N LEU A 41 -6.90 -1.14 -17.24
CA LEU A 41 -7.77 -0.72 -16.15
C LEU A 41 -7.02 0.25 -15.25
N ASP A 42 -7.45 1.51 -15.28
CA ASP A 42 -6.81 2.56 -14.49
C ASP A 42 -6.98 2.35 -12.98
N ARG A 43 -6.18 3.10 -12.22
CA ARG A 43 -6.21 3.05 -10.76
C ARG A 43 -7.55 3.53 -10.18
N LYS A 44 -8.26 4.43 -10.87
CA LYS A 44 -9.56 5.00 -10.45
C LYS A 44 -10.63 3.90 -10.41
N LEU A 45 -10.69 3.06 -11.45
CA LEU A 45 -11.59 1.90 -11.55
C LEU A 45 -11.28 0.85 -10.49
N VAL A 46 -10.01 0.51 -10.30
CA VAL A 46 -9.60 -0.46 -9.27
C VAL A 46 -10.04 -0.01 -7.88
N GLU A 47 -9.92 1.28 -7.57
CA GLU A 47 -10.32 1.81 -6.27
C GLU A 47 -11.85 1.91 -6.11
N LEU A 48 -12.62 2.17 -7.17
CA LEU A 48 -14.08 2.05 -7.14
C LEU A 48 -14.53 0.62 -6.78
N ILE A 49 -13.90 -0.41 -7.36
CA ILE A 49 -14.16 -1.81 -7.01
C ILE A 49 -13.84 -2.04 -5.52
N ASN A 50 -12.64 -1.67 -5.08
CA ASN A 50 -12.20 -1.89 -3.70
C ASN A 50 -13.15 -1.24 -2.69
N MET A 51 -13.58 -0.01 -2.98
CA MET A 51 -14.54 0.70 -2.14
C MET A 51 -15.92 0.05 -2.18
N ARG A 52 -16.47 -0.29 -3.35
CA ARG A 52 -17.82 -0.86 -3.45
C ARG A 52 -17.92 -2.22 -2.74
N VAL A 53 -16.94 -3.10 -2.94
CA VAL A 53 -16.90 -4.40 -2.24
C VAL A 53 -16.79 -4.21 -0.73
N SER A 54 -15.96 -3.26 -0.29
CA SER A 54 -15.80 -2.95 1.13
C SER A 54 -17.04 -2.31 1.75
N GLN A 55 -17.84 -1.55 0.98
CA GLN A 55 -19.14 -1.03 1.41
C GLN A 55 -20.14 -2.17 1.63
N LEU A 56 -20.24 -3.10 0.68
CA LEU A 56 -21.14 -4.25 0.78
C LEU A 56 -20.80 -5.16 1.96
N ASN A 57 -19.50 -5.41 2.18
CA ASN A 57 -19.04 -6.25 3.29
C ASN A 57 -18.96 -5.52 4.65
N GLY A 58 -19.06 -4.19 4.66
CA GLY A 58 -18.91 -3.38 5.88
C GLY A 58 -17.49 -3.32 6.46
N CYS A 59 -16.43 -3.43 5.63
CA CYS A 59 -15.05 -3.35 6.12
C CYS A 59 -14.61 -1.90 6.36
N ALA A 60 -14.74 -1.40 7.60
CA ALA A 60 -14.41 -0.02 7.96
C ALA A 60 -12.93 0.36 7.69
N VAL A 61 -11.98 -0.54 7.98
CA VAL A 61 -10.55 -0.30 7.71
C VAL A 61 -10.25 -0.23 6.22
N CYS A 62 -10.84 -1.13 5.45
CA CYS A 62 -10.67 -1.16 4.01
C CYS A 62 -11.27 0.09 3.37
N LEU A 63 -12.42 0.56 3.86
CA LEU A 63 -13.02 1.83 3.44
C LEU A 63 -12.10 3.03 3.71
N ASP A 64 -11.51 3.13 4.90
CA ASP A 64 -10.57 4.22 5.23
C ASP A 64 -9.32 4.22 4.31
N VAL A 65 -8.74 3.04 4.08
CA VAL A 65 -7.56 2.90 3.21
C VAL A 65 -7.90 3.23 1.76
N HIS A 66 -8.99 2.64 1.23
CA HIS A 66 -9.34 2.76 -0.18
C HIS A 66 -10.00 4.09 -0.52
N GLN A 67 -10.68 4.77 0.41
CA GLN A 67 -11.13 6.14 0.18
C GLN A 67 -9.96 7.08 -0.09
N ARG A 68 -8.89 7.00 0.74
CA ARG A 68 -7.69 7.82 0.55
C ARG A 68 -6.98 7.49 -0.77
N ALA A 69 -6.90 6.20 -1.11
CA ALA A 69 -6.30 5.75 -2.36
C ALA A 69 -7.12 6.15 -3.60
N ALA A 70 -8.46 6.10 -3.53
CA ALA A 70 -9.37 6.53 -4.58
C ALA A 70 -9.22 8.03 -4.88
N LEU A 71 -9.24 8.86 -3.83
CA LEU A 71 -9.01 10.31 -3.99
C LEU A 71 -7.64 10.60 -4.61
N ALA A 72 -6.59 9.89 -4.18
CA ALA A 72 -5.25 10.03 -4.76
C ALA A 72 -5.17 9.53 -6.22
N ALA A 73 -6.05 8.61 -6.61
CA ALA A 73 -6.15 8.08 -7.97
C ALA A 73 -6.98 8.99 -8.91
N GLY A 74 -7.64 10.02 -8.38
CA GLY A 74 -8.45 10.96 -9.16
C GLY A 74 -9.96 10.73 -9.06
N ASN A 75 -10.45 9.81 -8.22
CA ASN A 75 -11.87 9.80 -7.88
C ASN A 75 -12.26 11.09 -7.15
N THR A 76 -13.46 11.59 -7.43
CA THR A 76 -13.95 12.80 -6.76
C THR A 76 -14.63 12.47 -5.44
N ALA A 77 -14.64 13.42 -4.51
CA ALA A 77 -15.40 13.26 -3.26
C ALA A 77 -16.90 13.02 -3.54
N GLN A 78 -17.45 13.60 -4.62
CA GLN A 78 -18.84 13.40 -5.03
C GLN A 78 -19.08 11.96 -5.50
N GLU A 79 -18.23 11.43 -6.38
CA GLU A 79 -18.29 10.03 -6.82
C GLU A 79 -18.25 9.06 -5.63
N LEU A 80 -17.37 9.31 -4.65
CA LEU A 80 -17.25 8.42 -3.50
C LEU A 80 -18.45 8.52 -2.54
N ALA A 81 -19.04 9.71 -2.40
CA ALA A 81 -20.19 9.94 -1.53
C ALA A 81 -21.45 9.22 -2.04
N VAL A 82 -21.67 9.19 -3.35
CA VAL A 82 -22.87 8.54 -3.95
C VAL A 82 -22.65 7.08 -4.36
N LEU A 83 -21.42 6.57 -4.23
CA LEU A 83 -21.08 5.18 -4.58
C LEU A 83 -22.02 4.12 -3.98
N PRO A 84 -22.55 4.25 -2.75
CA PRO A 84 -23.53 3.30 -2.23
C PRO A 84 -24.80 3.16 -3.09
N ALA A 85 -25.14 4.19 -3.85
CA ALA A 85 -26.32 4.31 -4.72
C ALA A 85 -25.92 4.65 -6.17
N TRP A 86 -24.78 4.13 -6.63
CA TRP A 86 -24.20 4.46 -7.94
C TRP A 86 -25.17 4.26 -9.11
N ASP A 87 -26.04 3.25 -9.03
CA ASP A 87 -27.00 2.88 -10.06
C ASP A 87 -28.19 3.86 -10.17
N ARG A 88 -28.35 4.76 -9.20
CA ARG A 88 -29.35 5.83 -9.16
C ARG A 88 -28.82 7.20 -9.62
N THR A 89 -27.65 7.22 -10.25
CA THR A 89 -27.02 8.45 -10.75
C THR A 89 -26.42 8.23 -12.14
N ASP A 90 -26.22 9.34 -12.87
CA ASP A 90 -25.56 9.35 -14.18
C ASP A 90 -24.06 9.75 -14.09
N LEU A 91 -23.50 9.77 -12.87
CA LEU A 91 -22.10 10.19 -12.64
C LEU A 91 -21.06 9.18 -13.11
N TYR A 92 -21.47 7.95 -13.36
CA TYR A 92 -20.58 6.85 -13.75
C TYR A 92 -20.78 6.51 -15.22
N SER A 93 -19.67 6.42 -15.95
CA SER A 93 -19.63 5.97 -17.34
C SER A 93 -20.14 4.53 -17.52
N PRO A 94 -20.51 4.12 -18.75
CA PRO A 94 -20.90 2.73 -19.02
C PRO A 94 -19.87 1.70 -18.55
N LEU A 95 -18.57 2.00 -18.73
CA LEU A 95 -17.47 1.17 -18.24
C LEU A 95 -17.48 1.07 -16.70
N GLU A 96 -17.56 2.20 -15.99
CA GLU A 96 -17.61 2.22 -14.52
C GLU A 96 -18.83 1.45 -13.99
N ARG A 97 -19.99 1.58 -14.64
CA ARG A 97 -21.21 0.85 -14.27
C ARG A 97 -21.08 -0.67 -14.46
N ALA A 98 -20.48 -1.11 -15.57
CA ALA A 98 -20.19 -2.52 -15.80
C ALA A 98 -19.24 -3.09 -14.74
N VAL A 99 -18.16 -2.35 -14.44
CA VAL A 99 -17.18 -2.72 -13.41
C VAL A 99 -17.84 -2.80 -12.02
N LEU A 100 -18.66 -1.82 -11.65
CA LEU A 100 -19.36 -1.81 -10.36
C LEU A 100 -20.34 -2.98 -10.26
N ARG A 101 -21.12 -3.26 -11.31
CA ARG A 101 -22.03 -4.40 -11.32
C ARG A 101 -21.29 -5.73 -11.17
N LEU A 102 -20.16 -5.92 -11.88
CA LEU A 102 -19.32 -7.12 -11.75
C LEU A 102 -18.77 -7.28 -10.32
N ALA A 103 -18.33 -6.18 -9.70
CA ALA A 103 -17.87 -6.19 -8.32
C ALA A 103 -18.97 -6.60 -7.34
N GLU A 104 -20.21 -6.12 -7.54
CA GLU A 104 -21.36 -6.53 -6.72
C GLU A 104 -21.67 -8.01 -6.86
N VAL A 105 -21.83 -8.53 -8.08
CA VAL A 105 -22.17 -9.96 -8.28
C VAL A 105 -21.07 -10.89 -7.79
N THR A 106 -19.80 -10.49 -7.93
CA THR A 106 -18.65 -11.22 -7.36
C THR A 106 -18.73 -11.27 -5.83
N THR A 107 -19.25 -10.22 -5.21
CA THR A 107 -19.33 -10.11 -3.75
C THR A 107 -20.55 -10.83 -3.18
N THR A 108 -21.72 -10.67 -3.80
CA THR A 108 -23.01 -11.17 -3.29
C THR A 108 -23.35 -12.57 -3.78
N LEU A 109 -22.77 -13.02 -4.90
CA LEU A 109 -23.06 -14.30 -5.55
C LEU A 109 -24.58 -14.55 -5.71
N PRO A 110 -25.29 -13.74 -6.52
CA PRO A 110 -26.73 -13.91 -6.75
C PRO A 110 -27.02 -15.14 -7.61
N ASP A 111 -28.28 -15.31 -8.03
CA ASP A 111 -28.68 -16.36 -8.99
C ASP A 111 -27.97 -16.24 -10.35
N GLU A 112 -27.89 -17.38 -11.05
CA GLU A 112 -27.16 -17.51 -12.32
C GLU A 112 -27.67 -16.54 -13.38
N ASP A 113 -28.99 -16.38 -13.53
CA ASP A 113 -29.57 -15.45 -14.51
C ASP A 113 -29.11 -14.00 -14.26
N THR A 114 -28.96 -13.60 -13.00
CA THR A 114 -28.42 -12.29 -12.62
C THR A 114 -26.94 -12.16 -12.94
N VAL A 115 -26.16 -13.21 -12.72
CA VAL A 115 -24.73 -13.26 -13.09
C VAL A 115 -24.59 -13.16 -14.62
N ASP A 116 -25.35 -13.94 -15.39
CA ASP A 116 -25.32 -13.96 -16.85
C ASP A 116 -25.64 -12.58 -17.45
N ARG A 117 -26.65 -11.88 -16.93
CA ARG A 117 -26.96 -10.51 -17.36
C ARG A 117 -25.82 -9.54 -17.06
N ALA A 118 -25.16 -9.68 -15.91
CA ALA A 118 -24.01 -8.85 -15.56
C ALA A 118 -22.83 -9.11 -16.50
N TYR A 119 -22.55 -10.37 -16.84
CA TYR A 119 -21.52 -10.75 -17.82
C TYR A 119 -21.84 -10.22 -19.22
N ALA A 120 -23.09 -10.37 -19.68
CA ALA A 120 -23.51 -9.87 -20.99
C ALA A 120 -23.31 -8.35 -21.09
N THR A 121 -23.79 -7.59 -20.11
CA THR A 121 -23.62 -6.13 -20.05
C THR A 121 -22.14 -5.74 -19.98
N ALA A 122 -21.35 -6.47 -19.19
CA ALA A 122 -19.92 -6.20 -19.07
C ALA A 122 -19.17 -6.37 -20.39
N ARG A 123 -19.47 -7.43 -21.16
CA ARG A 123 -18.83 -7.71 -22.45
C ARG A 123 -19.14 -6.69 -23.55
N GLU A 124 -20.13 -5.84 -23.37
CA GLU A 124 -20.38 -4.72 -24.29
C GLU A 124 -19.28 -3.65 -24.21
N VAL A 125 -18.56 -3.56 -23.09
CA VAL A 125 -17.59 -2.49 -22.81
C VAL A 125 -16.25 -2.97 -22.25
N LEU A 126 -16.13 -4.23 -21.86
CA LEU A 126 -14.91 -4.85 -21.32
C LEU A 126 -14.46 -6.02 -22.19
N THR A 127 -13.14 -6.16 -22.35
CA THR A 127 -12.56 -7.42 -22.84
C THR A 127 -12.65 -8.52 -21.78
N ASP A 128 -12.53 -9.79 -22.19
CA ASP A 128 -12.49 -10.91 -21.24
C ASP A 128 -11.32 -10.78 -20.24
N ASP A 129 -10.18 -10.25 -20.67
CA ASP A 129 -9.04 -9.97 -19.78
C ASP A 129 -9.36 -8.89 -18.73
N GLN A 130 -10.03 -7.81 -19.14
CA GLN A 130 -10.46 -6.76 -18.21
C GLN A 130 -11.51 -7.28 -17.23
N LEU A 131 -12.50 -8.02 -17.73
CA LEU A 131 -13.54 -8.66 -16.91
C LEU A 131 -12.91 -9.59 -15.86
N SER A 132 -11.95 -10.42 -16.26
CA SER A 132 -11.17 -11.30 -15.37
C SER A 132 -10.49 -10.50 -14.25
N VAL A 133 -9.83 -9.39 -14.59
CA VAL A 133 -9.15 -8.54 -13.59
C VAL A 133 -10.15 -7.86 -12.65
N VAL A 134 -11.33 -7.45 -13.11
CA VAL A 134 -12.39 -6.88 -12.24
C VAL A 134 -12.82 -7.90 -11.19
N ILE A 135 -13.06 -9.16 -11.60
CA ILE A 135 -13.44 -10.25 -10.69
C ILE A 135 -12.30 -10.58 -9.72
N TRP A 136 -11.06 -10.65 -10.21
CA TRP A 136 -9.88 -10.85 -9.35
C TRP A 136 -9.69 -9.72 -8.34
N THR A 137 -9.94 -8.48 -8.75
CA THR A 137 -9.91 -7.31 -7.86
C THR A 137 -10.94 -7.47 -6.76
N ALA A 138 -12.21 -7.70 -7.11
CA ALA A 138 -13.30 -7.87 -6.16
C ALA A 138 -13.08 -9.07 -5.21
N THR A 139 -12.63 -10.20 -5.74
CA THR A 139 -12.28 -11.40 -4.96
C THR A 139 -11.16 -11.10 -3.96
N THR A 140 -10.11 -10.40 -4.41
CA THR A 140 -8.94 -10.09 -3.58
C THR A 140 -9.31 -9.14 -2.45
N ILE A 141 -9.99 -8.02 -2.74
CA ILE A 141 -10.43 -7.10 -1.67
C ILE A 141 -11.43 -7.77 -0.73
N GLY A 142 -12.30 -8.66 -1.24
CA GLY A 142 -13.21 -9.46 -0.42
C GLY A 142 -12.48 -10.38 0.57
N ALA A 143 -11.30 -10.90 0.21
CA ALA A 143 -10.46 -11.67 1.12
C ALA A 143 -9.84 -10.76 2.21
N PHE A 144 -9.33 -9.58 1.85
CA PHE A 144 -8.83 -8.60 2.83
C PHE A 144 -9.94 -8.10 3.78
N ASN A 145 -11.15 -7.87 3.27
CA ASN A 145 -12.31 -7.52 4.08
C ASN A 145 -12.55 -8.57 5.18
N ARG A 146 -12.55 -9.86 4.82
CA ARG A 146 -12.73 -10.97 5.77
C ARG A 146 -11.64 -11.01 6.82
N VAL A 147 -10.37 -10.87 6.42
CA VAL A 147 -9.23 -10.80 7.35
C VAL A 147 -9.43 -9.66 8.35
N SER A 148 -9.81 -8.48 7.86
CA SER A 148 -9.91 -7.27 8.68
C SER A 148 -11.12 -7.28 9.63
N ILE A 149 -12.30 -7.65 9.11
CA ILE A 149 -13.56 -7.70 9.88
C ILE A 149 -13.46 -8.74 11.00
N LEU A 150 -12.99 -9.95 10.70
CA LEU A 150 -12.92 -11.05 11.67
C LEU A 150 -11.83 -10.82 12.72
N SER A 151 -10.80 -10.03 12.37
CA SER A 151 -9.76 -9.58 13.29
C SER A 151 -10.15 -8.33 14.10
N LYS A 152 -11.34 -7.73 13.86
CA LYS A 152 -11.76 -6.44 14.44
C LYS A 152 -10.66 -5.37 14.35
N HIS A 153 -9.98 -5.27 13.20
CA HIS A 153 -8.95 -4.25 13.05
C HIS A 153 -9.55 -2.85 13.28
N PRO A 154 -8.92 -2.00 14.11
CA PRO A 154 -9.47 -0.69 14.40
C PRO A 154 -9.22 0.28 13.25
N VAL A 155 -10.23 1.07 12.90
CA VAL A 155 -10.01 2.32 12.16
C VAL A 155 -9.36 3.30 13.13
N ARG A 156 -8.14 3.73 12.83
CA ARG A 156 -7.52 4.81 13.60
C ARG A 156 -8.26 6.09 13.26
N ALA A 157 -8.72 6.82 14.27
CA ALA A 157 -9.20 8.17 14.04
C ALA A 157 -8.10 8.94 13.32
N SER A 158 -8.41 9.47 12.14
CA SER A 158 -7.63 10.56 11.57
C SER A 158 -7.39 11.55 12.70
N LYS A 159 -6.13 11.87 13.01
CA LYS A 159 -5.90 13.10 13.77
C LYS A 159 -6.50 14.17 12.87
N GLU A 160 -7.69 14.67 13.21
CA GLU A 160 -8.24 15.86 12.57
C GLU A 160 -7.08 16.81 12.49
N LYS A 161 -6.68 17.14 11.25
CA LYS A 161 -5.59 18.06 11.01
C LYS A 161 -6.01 19.34 11.69
N SER A 162 -5.52 19.54 12.91
CA SER A 162 -5.54 20.81 13.62
C SER A 162 -5.13 21.84 12.58
N THR A 163 -6.11 22.63 12.15
CA THR A 163 -6.03 23.78 11.26
C THR A 163 -4.81 23.85 10.35
N MET A 164 -5.04 23.59 9.05
CA MET A 164 -4.43 24.30 7.93
C MET A 164 -3.07 24.96 8.24
N THR A 165 -1.99 24.19 8.16
CA THR A 165 -0.71 24.76 7.71
C THR A 165 -0.34 24.02 6.44
N THR A 166 -0.41 24.73 5.32
CA THR A 166 -0.15 24.27 3.95
C THR A 166 1.34 24.02 3.69
N ALA A 167 2.05 23.42 4.65
CA ALA A 167 3.35 22.86 4.36
C ALA A 167 3.16 21.43 3.83
N THR A 168 3.68 21.18 2.62
CA THR A 168 3.84 19.83 2.08
C THR A 168 4.43 18.93 3.17
N PRO A 169 3.81 17.80 3.53
CA PRO A 169 4.36 16.92 4.55
C PRO A 169 5.77 16.49 4.16
N GLU A 170 6.75 16.93 4.94
CA GLU A 170 8.17 16.67 4.69
C GLU A 170 8.56 15.28 5.16
N ALA A 171 9.50 14.68 4.42
CA ALA A 171 10.21 13.50 4.87
C ALA A 171 11.38 13.94 5.77
N LYS A 172 11.42 13.46 7.01
CA LYS A 172 12.53 13.69 7.92
C LYS A 172 13.15 12.36 8.30
N VAL A 173 14.44 12.21 8.03
CA VAL A 173 15.23 11.05 8.44
C VAL A 173 15.99 11.41 9.70
N VAL A 174 16.03 10.49 10.66
CA VAL A 174 16.85 10.60 11.86
C VAL A 174 17.60 9.30 12.11
N ARG A 175 18.82 9.39 12.62
CA ARG A 175 19.59 8.23 13.09
C ARG A 175 19.16 7.90 14.52
N ASN A 176 18.77 6.66 14.77
CA ASN A 176 18.38 6.14 16.08
C ASN A 176 19.40 5.09 16.53
N ASP A 177 20.40 5.55 17.30
CA ASP A 177 21.48 4.69 17.81
C ASP A 177 21.01 3.58 18.73
N GLU A 178 20.04 3.85 19.59
CA GLU A 178 19.50 2.86 20.54
C GLU A 178 18.88 1.67 19.82
N LYS A 179 18.32 1.89 18.62
CA LYS A 179 17.71 0.87 17.78
C LYS A 179 18.59 0.42 16.61
N HIS A 180 19.81 0.93 16.51
CA HIS A 180 20.73 0.65 15.40
C HIS A 180 20.08 0.80 14.02
N ARG A 181 19.31 1.89 13.83
CA ARG A 181 18.62 2.13 12.56
C ARG A 181 18.41 3.60 12.26
N TYR A 182 18.30 3.94 10.99
CA TYR A 182 17.75 5.21 10.54
C TYR A 182 16.23 5.08 10.44
N GLU A 183 15.51 6.10 10.85
CA GLU A 183 14.05 6.14 10.81
C GLU A 183 13.63 7.29 9.90
N VAL A 184 12.82 6.99 8.87
CA VAL A 184 12.17 8.03 8.06
C VAL A 184 10.78 8.28 8.58
N THR A 185 10.48 9.53 8.88
CA THR A 185 9.14 10.00 9.19
C THR A 185 8.57 10.79 8.02
N TYR A 186 7.28 10.68 7.78
CA TYR A 186 6.57 11.46 6.75
C TYR A 186 5.33 12.10 7.38
N GLY A 187 5.31 13.44 7.41
CA GLY A 187 4.25 14.16 8.14
C GLY A 187 4.24 13.85 9.64
N GLY A 188 5.39 13.49 10.22
CA GLY A 188 5.56 13.16 11.64
C GLY A 188 5.22 11.72 12.02
N GLU A 189 4.81 10.86 11.08
CA GLU A 189 4.59 9.43 11.33
C GLU A 189 5.78 8.60 10.85
N LEU A 190 6.17 7.58 11.63
CA LEU A 190 7.23 6.64 11.22
C LEU A 190 6.77 5.89 9.97
N ALA A 191 7.44 6.16 8.85
CA ALA A 191 7.11 5.62 7.54
C ALA A 191 8.01 4.45 7.13
N GLY A 192 9.16 4.30 7.77
CA GLY A 192 10.09 3.20 7.51
C GLY A 192 11.42 3.37 8.22
N PHE A 193 12.31 2.41 8.02
CA PHE A 193 13.62 2.39 8.64
C PHE A 193 14.67 1.62 7.84
N ALA A 194 15.94 1.92 8.09
CA ALA A 194 17.10 1.22 7.55
C ALA A 194 18.02 0.79 8.71
N GLU A 195 18.12 -0.51 8.94
CA GLU A 195 18.93 -1.10 10.00
C GLU A 195 20.40 -1.14 9.60
N TYR A 196 21.27 -0.90 10.59
CA TYR A 196 22.70 -0.97 10.43
C TYR A 196 23.36 -1.69 11.60
N GLU A 197 24.57 -2.18 11.36
CA GLU A 197 25.51 -2.62 12.39
C GLU A 197 26.84 -1.91 12.18
N GLU A 198 27.49 -1.48 13.26
CA GLU A 198 28.83 -0.90 13.17
C GLU A 198 29.88 -1.98 13.45
N ARG A 199 30.78 -2.23 12.48
CA ARG A 199 31.83 -3.25 12.58
C ARG A 199 33.19 -2.65 12.20
N GLY A 200 34.06 -2.43 13.17
CA GLY A 200 35.32 -1.71 12.94
C GLY A 200 35.04 -0.31 12.40
N ASP A 201 35.58 0.01 11.22
CA ASP A 201 35.33 1.28 10.51
C ASP A 201 34.13 1.23 9.54
N GLU A 202 33.42 0.10 9.49
CA GLU A 202 32.32 -0.13 8.57
C GLU A 202 30.96 0.13 9.22
N THR A 203 30.06 0.77 8.48
CA THR A 203 28.62 0.73 8.70
C THR A 203 28.01 -0.29 7.75
N VAL A 204 27.52 -1.39 8.31
CA VAL A 204 26.91 -2.51 7.58
C VAL A 204 25.40 -2.32 7.54
N PHE A 205 24.84 -1.98 6.38
CA PHE A 205 23.38 -1.89 6.21
C PHE A 205 22.80 -3.27 5.98
N THR A 206 21.97 -3.75 6.91
CA THR A 206 21.45 -5.13 6.92
C THR A 206 20.06 -5.24 6.31
N HIS A 207 19.18 -4.27 6.58
CA HIS A 207 17.79 -4.30 6.12
C HIS A 207 17.22 -2.90 5.92
N THR A 208 16.20 -2.78 5.05
CA THR A 208 15.45 -1.53 4.83
C THR A 208 14.00 -1.88 4.55
N GLU A 209 13.09 -1.21 5.25
CA GLU A 209 11.65 -1.42 5.15
C GLU A 209 10.92 -0.07 5.09
N ILE A 210 9.94 0.02 4.19
CA ILE A 210 8.96 1.12 4.14
C ILE A 210 7.59 0.51 4.37
N ASP A 211 6.83 1.08 5.30
CA ASP A 211 5.46 0.67 5.55
C ASP A 211 4.62 0.88 4.28
N GLY A 212 3.84 -0.13 3.90
CA GLY A 212 3.00 -0.12 2.70
C GLY A 212 2.05 1.09 2.62
N ALA A 213 1.64 1.66 3.76
CA ALA A 213 0.85 2.89 3.83
C ALA A 213 1.55 4.12 3.22
N PHE A 214 2.88 4.10 3.12
CA PHE A 214 3.71 5.17 2.56
C PHE A 214 4.38 4.80 1.23
N SER A 215 3.99 3.67 0.63
CA SER A 215 4.51 3.23 -0.65
C SER A 215 4.27 4.25 -1.78
N GLY A 216 5.16 4.27 -2.78
CA GLY A 216 5.08 5.15 -3.95
C GLY A 216 5.48 6.62 -3.70
N LYS A 217 5.95 6.97 -2.50
CA LYS A 217 6.32 8.35 -2.13
C LYS A 217 7.82 8.66 -2.23
N GLY A 218 8.63 7.72 -2.72
CA GLY A 218 10.09 7.89 -2.83
C GLY A 218 10.84 7.87 -1.49
N LEU A 219 10.18 7.56 -0.37
CA LEU A 219 10.78 7.62 0.97
C LEU A 219 11.95 6.65 1.16
N GLY A 220 11.92 5.49 0.52
CA GLY A 220 13.06 4.57 0.54
C GLY A 220 14.34 5.21 0.01
N SER A 221 14.25 5.95 -1.10
CA SER A 221 15.39 6.67 -1.67
C SER A 221 15.87 7.81 -0.77
N VAL A 222 14.94 8.55 -0.14
CA VAL A 222 15.28 9.61 0.83
C VAL A 222 16.02 9.04 2.04
N LEU A 223 15.49 7.93 2.58
CA LEU A 223 16.09 7.21 3.70
C LEU A 223 17.49 6.69 3.36
N ALA A 224 17.64 6.01 2.22
CA ALA A 224 18.94 5.50 1.77
C ALA A 224 19.95 6.63 1.57
N LYS A 225 19.56 7.71 0.88
CA LYS A 225 20.42 8.88 0.66
C LYS A 225 20.97 9.41 1.98
N HIS A 226 20.09 9.71 2.93
CA HIS A 226 20.49 10.31 4.19
C HIS A 226 21.37 9.37 5.02
N ALA A 227 21.02 8.08 5.08
CA ALA A 227 21.82 7.09 5.80
C ALA A 227 23.24 6.93 5.20
N ILE A 228 23.35 6.97 3.87
CA ILE A 228 24.63 6.92 3.16
C ILE A 228 25.44 8.19 3.40
N GLU A 229 24.84 9.37 3.25
CA GLU A 229 25.51 10.66 3.44
C GLU A 229 26.01 10.84 4.88
N ASP A 230 25.20 10.48 5.87
CA ASP A 230 25.60 10.49 7.28
C ASP A 230 26.76 9.50 7.55
N THR A 231 26.74 8.32 6.92
CA THR A 231 27.86 7.36 7.03
C THR A 231 29.16 7.92 6.45
N VAL A 232 29.09 8.60 5.30
CA VAL A 232 30.23 9.27 4.68
C VAL A 232 30.74 10.43 5.55
N GLU A 233 29.84 11.24 6.10
CA GLU A 233 30.17 12.36 6.99
C GLU A 233 30.87 11.88 8.27
N ARG A 234 30.41 10.76 8.83
CA ARG A 234 31.06 10.07 9.96
C ARG A 234 32.38 9.39 9.59
N LYS A 235 32.83 9.50 8.33
CA LYS A 235 34.08 8.91 7.79
C LYS A 235 34.14 7.40 7.93
N ARG A 236 32.99 6.74 7.80
CA ARG A 236 32.88 5.28 7.86
C ARG A 236 32.69 4.71 6.47
N THR A 237 33.09 3.46 6.33
CA THR A 237 32.98 2.70 5.08
C THR A 237 31.61 2.01 5.02
N ILE A 238 30.98 2.02 3.86
CA ILE A 238 29.65 1.44 3.65
C ILE A 238 29.77 -0.01 3.20
N ARG A 239 29.13 -0.93 3.93
CA ARG A 239 28.91 -2.31 3.48
C ARG A 239 27.42 -2.56 3.22
N PRO A 240 26.98 -2.66 1.95
CA PRO A 240 25.56 -2.75 1.61
C PRO A 240 25.09 -4.22 1.51
N LEU A 241 24.75 -4.86 2.63
CA LEU A 241 24.15 -6.20 2.63
C LEU A 241 22.66 -6.16 2.25
N CYS A 242 21.96 -5.08 2.63
CA CYS A 242 20.58 -4.84 2.26
C CYS A 242 20.45 -4.71 0.72
N PRO A 243 19.61 -5.52 0.05
CA PRO A 243 19.40 -5.44 -1.40
C PRO A 243 18.92 -4.06 -1.87
N PHE A 244 18.10 -3.38 -1.06
CA PHE A 244 17.61 -2.03 -1.37
C PHE A 244 18.76 -1.00 -1.38
N ILE A 245 19.60 -1.00 -0.35
CA ILE A 245 20.77 -0.10 -0.27
C ILE A 245 21.76 -0.39 -1.40
N LYS A 246 21.99 -1.67 -1.72
CA LYS A 246 22.83 -2.06 -2.86
C LYS A 246 22.29 -1.50 -4.18
N ALA A 247 21.00 -1.72 -4.46
CA ALA A 247 20.36 -1.20 -5.66
C ALA A 247 20.34 0.34 -5.73
N TYR A 248 20.26 1.01 -4.57
CA TYR A 248 20.41 2.46 -4.49
C TYR A 248 21.84 2.89 -4.87
N LEU A 249 22.87 2.30 -4.26
CA LEU A 249 24.28 2.62 -4.55
C LEU A 249 24.67 2.33 -6.00
N ASP A 250 24.10 1.31 -6.64
CA ASP A 250 24.32 1.02 -8.06
C ASP A 250 23.82 2.14 -9.00
N LYS A 251 22.84 2.93 -8.56
CA LYS A 251 22.33 4.09 -9.30
C LYS A 251 23.00 5.41 -8.89
N HIS A 252 23.88 5.38 -7.89
CA HIS A 252 24.51 6.55 -7.30
C HIS A 252 26.04 6.36 -7.15
N PRO A 253 26.77 6.27 -8.29
CA PRO A 253 28.20 5.95 -8.31
C PRO A 253 29.08 6.99 -7.63
N GLN A 254 28.58 8.20 -7.36
CA GLN A 254 29.31 9.22 -6.61
C GLN A 254 29.72 8.78 -5.20
N TYR A 255 29.07 7.75 -4.63
CA TYR A 255 29.43 7.20 -3.33
C TYR A 255 30.41 6.02 -3.40
N ASP A 256 30.78 5.54 -4.61
CA ASP A 256 31.53 4.29 -4.79
C ASP A 256 32.87 4.27 -4.03
N ALA A 257 33.52 5.43 -3.88
CA ALA A 257 34.77 5.60 -3.11
C ALA A 257 34.63 5.26 -1.61
N HIS A 258 33.40 5.15 -1.10
CA HIS A 258 33.10 4.85 0.30
C HIS A 258 32.51 3.44 0.49
N VAL A 259 32.41 2.63 -0.57
CA VAL A 259 31.69 1.35 -0.55
C VAL A 259 32.65 0.17 -0.69
N VAL A 260 32.55 -0.79 0.23
CA VAL A 260 33.32 -2.05 0.16
C VAL A 260 32.93 -2.84 -1.09
N GLY A 261 33.93 -3.27 -1.85
CA GLY A 261 33.73 -4.03 -3.10
C GLY A 261 33.43 -3.16 -4.31
N LYS A 262 33.46 -1.82 -4.16
CA LYS A 262 33.49 -0.86 -5.27
C LYS A 262 34.80 -0.07 -5.25
N GLY A 263 34.81 1.13 -4.69
CA GLY A 263 36.01 1.96 -4.59
C GLY A 263 36.97 1.56 -3.46
N ILE A 264 36.48 0.79 -2.48
CA ILE A 264 37.32 0.22 -1.41
C ILE A 264 37.52 -1.26 -1.71
N THR A 265 38.69 -1.57 -2.27
CA THR A 265 39.23 -2.94 -2.35
C THR A 265 39.79 -3.32 -0.99
N GLN A 266 39.28 -4.41 -0.41
CA GLN A 266 39.87 -5.03 0.78
C GLN A 266 41.21 -5.69 0.46
#